data_AF-A0A7K0IW27-F1
#
_entry.id   AF-A0A7K0IW27-F1
#
_cell.length_a   1.000
_cell.length_b   1.000
_cell.length_c   1.000
_cell.angle_alpha   90.00
_cell.angle_beta   90.00
_cell.angle_gamma   90.00
#
_symmetry.space_group_name_H-M   'P 1'
#
loop_
_entity.id
_entity.type
_entity.pdbx_description
1 polymer ?
#
loop_
_entity_poly.entity_id
_entity_poly.type
_entity_poly.pdbx_seq_one_letter_code
_entity_poly.pdbx_strand_id
1 'polypeptide(L)'
;MKDEVIISLGAFLLSTLTLLYTLWLNGRMNKNNAIFHNLTTIIGVEAKIAEVPTALKFHNLDPDQLEKIGLKPEEFAYLLTSFTAGGIYYKTFYPDDDAPFAEGSYRYIMCTSEATRKAWPILKNFITDTNYRKKIEKTVALGCAPTE
;
A
#
# COMPACT_ATOMS: atom_id res chain seq x y z
N MET A 1 0.15 -8.26 58.06
CA MET A 1 -1.11 -7.51 57.87
C MET A 1 -0.96 -6.24 57.04
N LYS A 2 -0.19 -5.21 57.44
CA LYS A 2 -0.05 -3.99 56.61
C LYS A 2 0.64 -4.27 55.26
N ASP A 3 1.70 -5.08 55.26
CA ASP A 3 2.45 -5.38 54.04
C ASP A 3 1.67 -6.28 53.07
N GLU A 4 0.92 -7.27 53.58
CA GLU A 4 0.06 -8.15 52.78
C GLU A 4 -1.07 -7.38 52.08
N VAL A 5 -1.63 -6.38 52.74
CA VAL A 5 -2.65 -5.49 52.16
C VAL A 5 -2.05 -4.63 51.05
N ILE A 6 -0.84 -4.09 51.26
CA ILE A 6 -0.14 -3.27 50.26
C ILE A 6 0.22 -4.11 49.03
N ILE A 7 0.74 -5.33 49.23
CA ILE A 7 1.08 -6.27 48.15
C ILE A 7 -0.18 -6.66 47.36
N SER A 8 -1.27 -6.98 48.05
CA SER A 8 -2.53 -7.37 47.41
C SER A 8 -3.14 -6.22 46.61
N LEU A 9 -3.09 -4.99 47.15
CA LEU A 9 -3.55 -3.79 46.45
C LEU A 9 -2.69 -3.50 45.20
N GLY A 10 -1.37 -3.65 45.31
CA GLY A 10 -0.45 -3.51 44.18
C GLY A 10 -0.72 -4.52 43.06
N ALA A 11 -0.92 -5.79 43.42
CA ALA A 11 -1.26 -6.85 42.47
C ALA A 11 -2.60 -6.61 41.77
N PHE A 12 -3.60 -6.12 42.50
CA PHE A 12 -4.91 -5.77 41.94
C PHE A 12 -4.81 -4.61 40.93
N LEU A 13 -4.08 -3.55 41.28
CA LEU A 13 -3.87 -2.40 40.38
C LEU A 13 -3.12 -2.81 39.12
N LEU A 14 -2.05 -3.59 39.25
CA LEU A 14 -1.30 -4.09 38.10
C LEU A 14 -2.19 -4.95 37.19
N SER A 15 -2.96 -5.88 37.77
CA SER A 15 -3.87 -6.75 37.02
C SER A 15 -4.93 -5.95 36.26
N THR A 16 -5.48 -4.92 36.89
CA THR A 16 -6.48 -4.03 36.27
C THR A 16 -5.88 -3.23 35.12
N LEU A 17 -4.68 -2.67 35.32
CA LEU A 17 -3.96 -1.94 34.27
C LEU A 17 -3.62 -2.85 33.08
N THR A 18 -3.16 -4.08 33.34
CA THR A 18 -2.88 -5.06 32.28
C THR A 18 -4.15 -5.41 31.51
N LEU A 19 -5.28 -5.65 32.20
CA LEU A 19 -6.56 -5.94 31.54
C LEU A 19 -7.02 -4.78 30.65
N LEU A 20 -6.98 -3.54 31.16
CA LEU A 20 -7.35 -2.36 30.39
C LEU A 20 -6.45 -2.19 29.15
N TYR A 21 -5.15 -2.39 29.31
CA TYR A 21 -4.19 -2.34 28.21
C TYR A 21 -4.46 -3.43 27.16
N THR A 22 -4.73 -4.66 27.57
CA THR A 22 -5.09 -5.76 26.66
C THR A 22 -6.38 -5.47 25.91
N LEU A 23 -7.42 -4.96 26.56
CA LEU A 23 -8.68 -4.58 25.91
C LEU A 23 -8.47 -3.48 24.87
N TRP A 24 -7.65 -2.47 25.19
CA TRP A 24 -7.29 -1.41 24.26
C TRP A 24 -6.52 -1.93 23.04
N LEU A 25 -5.51 -2.78 23.26
CA LEU A 25 -4.76 -3.43 22.17
C LEU A 25 -5.66 -4.28 21.30
N ASN A 26 -6.55 -5.09 21.88
CA ASN A 26 -7.46 -5.95 21.13
C ASN A 26 -8.44 -5.11 20.29
N GLY A 27 -8.94 -4.00 20.84
CA GLY A 27 -9.77 -3.04 20.10
C GLY A 27 -9.03 -2.43 18.89
N ARG A 28 -7.74 -2.09 19.05
CA ARG A 28 -6.90 -1.58 17.96
C ARG A 28 -6.62 -2.67 16.91
N MET A 29 -6.32 -3.90 17.32
CA MET A 29 -6.10 -5.03 16.42
C MET A 29 -7.35 -5.35 15.61
N ASN A 30 -8.54 -5.37 16.22
CA ASN A 30 -9.79 -5.63 15.51
C ASN A 30 -10.09 -4.57 14.44
N LYS A 31 -9.83 -3.28 14.75
CA LYS A 31 -9.95 -2.19 13.76
C LYS A 31 -8.97 -2.38 12.60
N ASN A 32 -7.71 -2.70 12.92
CA ASN A 32 -6.70 -2.96 11.89
C ASN A 32 -7.07 -4.16 11.02
N ASN A 33 -7.54 -5.26 11.62
CA ASN A 33 -7.97 -6.45 10.88
C ASN A 33 -9.16 -6.16 9.95
N ALA A 34 -10.14 -5.38 10.40
CA ALA A 34 -11.25 -4.95 9.55
C ALA A 34 -10.76 -4.09 8.36
N ILE A 35 -9.81 -3.18 8.61
CA ILE A 35 -9.17 -2.40 7.55
C ILE A 35 -8.44 -3.33 6.57
N PHE A 36 -7.61 -4.27 7.05
CA PHE A 36 -6.90 -5.23 6.19
C PHE A 36 -7.86 -6.07 5.35
N HIS A 37 -8.97 -6.55 5.91
CA HIS A 37 -9.96 -7.31 5.16
C HIS A 37 -10.60 -6.47 4.03
N ASN A 38 -10.97 -5.23 4.32
CA ASN A 38 -11.50 -4.33 3.30
C ASN A 38 -10.47 -4.03 2.20
N LEU A 39 -9.19 -3.90 2.57
CA LEU A 39 -8.11 -3.69 1.62
C LEU A 39 -7.88 -4.91 0.71
N THR A 40 -7.94 -6.13 1.25
CA THR A 40 -7.87 -7.34 0.42
C THR A 40 -9.03 -7.42 -0.57
N THR A 41 -10.21 -6.91 -0.18
CA THR A 41 -11.37 -6.84 -1.07
C THR A 41 -11.16 -5.82 -2.19
N ILE A 42 -10.63 -4.63 -1.87
CA ILE A 42 -10.31 -3.59 -2.87
C ILE A 42 -9.26 -4.09 -3.87
N ILE A 43 -8.18 -4.69 -3.37
CA ILE A 43 -7.15 -5.33 -4.19
C ILE A 43 -7.75 -6.42 -5.08
N GLY A 44 -8.68 -7.21 -4.55
CA GLY A 44 -9.42 -8.22 -5.32
C GLY A 44 -10.25 -7.62 -6.46
N VAL A 45 -10.92 -6.49 -6.22
CA VAL A 45 -11.68 -5.77 -7.25
C VAL A 45 -10.76 -5.21 -8.34
N GLU A 46 -9.61 -4.64 -7.96
CA GLU A 46 -8.60 -4.15 -8.91
C GLU A 46 -8.03 -5.30 -9.76
N ALA A 47 -7.78 -6.46 -9.16
CA ALA A 47 -7.33 -7.64 -9.89
C ALA A 47 -8.37 -8.15 -10.90
N LYS A 48 -9.68 -7.97 -10.64
CA LYS A 48 -10.75 -8.32 -11.59
C LYS A 48 -10.76 -7.47 -12.86
N ILE A 49 -10.07 -6.33 -12.89
CA ILE A 49 -9.89 -5.55 -14.12
C ILE A 49 -9.18 -6.39 -15.20
N ALA A 50 -8.28 -7.30 -14.80
CA ALA A 50 -7.62 -8.23 -15.73
C ALA A 50 -8.61 -9.19 -16.40
N GLU A 51 -9.66 -9.61 -15.69
CA GLU A 51 -10.68 -10.53 -16.22
C GLU A 51 -11.75 -9.82 -17.05
N VAL A 52 -11.98 -8.53 -16.78
CA VAL A 52 -13.00 -7.72 -17.46
C VAL A 52 -12.39 -6.38 -17.91
N PRO A 53 -11.59 -6.35 -18.99
CA PRO A 53 -10.95 -5.12 -19.47
C PRO A 53 -11.93 -3.98 -19.76
N THR A 54 -13.16 -4.30 -20.15
CA THR A 54 -14.22 -3.29 -20.37
C THR A 54 -14.58 -2.49 -19.12
N ALA A 55 -14.22 -2.96 -17.92
CA ALA A 55 -14.43 -2.23 -16.68
C ALA A 55 -13.55 -0.97 -16.57
N LEU A 56 -12.45 -0.90 -17.33
CA LEU A 56 -11.59 0.29 -17.45
C LEU A 56 -12.37 1.55 -17.84
N LYS A 57 -13.50 1.42 -18.54
CA LYS A 57 -14.37 2.56 -18.87
C LYS A 57 -14.94 3.26 -17.64
N PHE A 58 -15.18 2.54 -16.54
CA PHE A 58 -15.64 3.11 -15.27
C PHE A 58 -14.54 3.92 -14.57
N HIS A 59 -13.31 3.78 -15.05
CA HIS A 59 -12.12 4.48 -14.61
C HIS A 59 -11.67 5.56 -15.62
N ASN A 60 -12.53 5.91 -16.59
CA ASN A 60 -12.23 6.82 -17.70
C ASN A 60 -10.98 6.41 -18.51
N LEU A 61 -10.70 5.10 -18.58
CA LEU A 61 -9.69 4.55 -19.46
C LEU A 61 -10.36 3.86 -20.64
N ASP A 62 -9.98 4.31 -21.82
CA ASP A 62 -10.28 3.62 -23.05
C ASP A 62 -9.26 2.48 -23.21
N PRO A 63 -9.68 1.20 -23.39
CA PRO A 63 -8.76 0.10 -23.66
C PRO A 63 -7.73 0.40 -24.77
N ASP A 64 -8.13 1.19 -25.78
CA ASP A 64 -7.26 1.59 -26.89
C ASP A 64 -6.09 2.48 -26.42
N GLN A 65 -6.23 3.19 -25.30
CA GLN A 65 -5.13 3.99 -24.71
C GLN A 65 -4.04 3.10 -24.13
N LEU A 66 -4.40 1.95 -23.55
CA LEU A 66 -3.42 0.99 -23.03
C LEU A 66 -2.67 0.31 -24.19
N GLU A 67 -3.37 -0.05 -25.26
CA GLU A 67 -2.75 -0.64 -26.45
C GLU A 67 -1.75 0.32 -27.11
N LYS A 68 -2.08 1.62 -27.20
CA LYS A 68 -1.18 2.66 -27.75
C LYS A 68 0.15 2.78 -27.00
N ILE A 69 0.18 2.48 -25.69
CA ILE A 69 1.42 2.47 -24.90
C ILE A 69 2.05 1.07 -24.82
N GLY A 70 1.48 0.09 -25.52
CA GLY A 70 1.95 -1.29 -25.57
C GLY A 70 1.75 -2.04 -24.26
N LEU A 71 0.71 -1.70 -23.49
CA LEU A 71 0.40 -2.32 -22.21
C LEU A 71 -0.90 -3.13 -22.30
N LYS A 72 -0.86 -4.37 -21.84
CA LYS A 72 -2.08 -5.19 -21.76
C LYS A 72 -2.91 -4.83 -20.52
N PRO A 73 -4.25 -4.99 -20.55
CA PRO A 73 -5.10 -4.76 -19.38
C PRO A 73 -4.66 -5.52 -18.13
N GLU A 74 -4.15 -6.74 -18.27
CA GLU A 74 -3.67 -7.58 -17.18
C GLU A 74 -2.40 -7.02 -16.53
N GLU A 75 -1.49 -6.47 -17.34
CA GLU A 75 -0.26 -5.81 -16.87
C GLU A 75 -0.61 -4.52 -16.13
N PHE A 76 -1.55 -3.74 -16.66
CA PHE A 76 -2.08 -2.55 -15.99
C PHE A 76 -2.69 -2.89 -14.63
N ALA A 77 -3.59 -3.89 -14.60
CA ALA A 77 -4.25 -4.33 -13.38
C ALA A 77 -3.24 -4.84 -12.33
N TYR A 78 -2.22 -5.57 -12.77
CA TYR A 78 -1.12 -6.01 -11.91
C TYR A 78 -0.36 -4.82 -11.30
N LEU A 79 0.06 -3.84 -12.11
CA LEU A 79 0.78 -2.67 -11.63
C LEU A 79 -0.07 -1.84 -10.65
N LEU A 80 -1.35 -1.62 -10.98
CA LEU A 80 -2.30 -0.89 -10.14
C LEU A 80 -2.43 -1.58 -8.79
N THR A 81 -2.78 -2.86 -8.79
CA THR A 81 -2.94 -3.67 -7.58
C THR A 81 -1.67 -3.64 -6.72
N SER A 82 -0.51 -3.81 -7.34
CA SER A 82 0.78 -3.86 -6.65
C SER A 82 1.13 -2.52 -6.00
N PHE A 83 0.86 -1.39 -6.66
CA PHE A 83 1.10 -0.07 -6.08
C PHE A 83 0.02 0.36 -5.09
N THR A 84 -1.24 -0.05 -5.25
CA THR A 84 -2.27 0.13 -4.22
C THR A 84 -1.85 -0.57 -2.93
N ALA A 85 -1.46 -1.85 -3.01
CA ALA A 85 -0.95 -2.62 -1.87
C ALA A 85 0.30 -1.98 -1.25
N GLY A 86 1.23 -1.51 -2.09
CA GLY A 86 2.42 -0.78 -1.65
C GLY A 86 2.08 0.52 -0.92
N GLY A 87 1.13 1.31 -1.45
CA GLY A 87 0.73 2.60 -0.87
C GLY A 87 0.12 2.45 0.51
N ILE A 88 -0.68 1.41 0.73
CA ILE A 88 -1.21 1.05 2.04
C ILE A 88 -0.06 0.74 3.02
N TYR A 89 0.86 -0.12 2.62
CA TYR A 89 1.99 -0.52 3.47
C TYR A 89 2.84 0.69 3.84
N TYR A 90 3.25 1.50 2.87
CA TYR A 90 4.08 2.67 3.10
C TYR A 90 3.36 3.75 3.91
N LYS A 91 2.07 3.99 3.67
CA LYS A 91 1.28 4.90 4.52
C LYS A 91 1.22 4.45 5.99
N THR A 92 1.31 3.14 6.24
CA THR A 92 1.24 2.57 7.59
C THR A 92 2.60 2.60 8.30
N PHE A 93 3.67 2.23 7.62
CA PHE A 93 4.99 2.04 8.23
C PHE A 93 5.98 3.18 7.98
N TYR A 94 5.81 3.94 6.90
CA TYR A 94 6.73 4.98 6.44
C TYR A 94 5.95 6.20 5.89
N PRO A 95 5.08 6.84 6.69
CA PRO A 95 4.14 7.85 6.20
C PRO A 95 4.83 9.08 5.58
N ASP A 96 6.05 9.39 6.02
CA ASP A 96 6.81 10.57 5.63
C ASP A 96 7.94 10.28 4.63
N ASP A 97 8.12 9.01 4.23
CA ASP A 97 9.17 8.62 3.28
C ASP A 97 8.72 8.85 1.84
N ASP A 98 9.35 9.84 1.20
CA ASP A 98 9.17 10.16 -0.22
C ASP A 98 10.47 9.99 -1.03
N ALA A 99 11.54 9.48 -0.43
CA ALA A 99 12.81 9.25 -1.11
C ALA A 99 12.65 8.16 -2.18
N PRO A 100 13.45 8.12 -3.26
CA PRO A 100 13.41 7.01 -4.21
C PRO A 100 13.57 5.64 -3.52
N PHE A 101 13.11 4.57 -4.16
CA PHE A 101 13.44 3.21 -3.70
C PHE A 101 14.95 2.98 -3.84
N ALA A 102 15.52 2.23 -2.90
CA ALA A 102 16.93 1.86 -2.95
C ALA A 102 17.24 1.08 -4.24
N GLU A 103 18.35 1.43 -4.89
CA GLU A 103 18.83 0.75 -6.10
C GLU A 103 18.98 -0.76 -5.86
N GLY A 104 18.60 -1.56 -6.86
CA GLY A 104 18.61 -3.03 -6.77
C GLY A 104 17.46 -3.63 -5.93
N SER A 105 16.67 -2.83 -5.20
CA SER A 105 15.49 -3.34 -4.52
C SER A 105 14.41 -3.80 -5.52
N TYR A 106 13.54 -4.72 -5.09
CA TYR A 106 12.41 -5.19 -5.92
C TYR A 106 11.57 -4.03 -6.48
N ARG A 107 11.21 -3.05 -5.63
CA ARG A 107 10.41 -1.90 -6.06
C ARG A 107 11.17 -0.96 -6.97
N TYR A 108 12.48 -0.82 -6.78
CA TYR A 108 13.32 -0.07 -7.72
C TYR A 108 13.30 -0.70 -9.10
N ILE A 109 13.62 -1.99 -9.22
CA ILE A 109 13.62 -2.74 -10.49
C ILE A 109 12.25 -2.66 -11.17
N MET A 110 11.17 -2.82 -10.40
CA MET A 110 9.81 -2.68 -10.91
C MET A 110 9.56 -1.26 -11.46
N CYS A 111 9.89 -0.21 -10.70
CA CYS A 111 9.64 1.18 -11.12
C CYS A 111 10.52 1.62 -12.31
N THR A 112 11.75 1.11 -12.42
CA THR A 112 12.67 1.46 -13.51
C THR A 112 12.46 0.61 -14.77
N SER A 113 11.66 -0.45 -14.71
CA SER A 113 11.29 -1.25 -15.88
C SER A 113 10.61 -0.41 -16.96
N GLU A 114 10.89 -0.72 -18.24
CA GLU A 114 10.29 -0.01 -19.37
C GLU A 114 8.76 -0.04 -19.34
N ALA A 115 8.17 -1.19 -19.04
CA ALA A 115 6.72 -1.36 -18.94
C ALA A 115 6.12 -0.41 -17.89
N THR A 116 6.71 -0.34 -16.70
CA THR A 116 6.21 0.54 -15.63
C THR A 116 6.39 2.02 -16.00
N ARG A 117 7.53 2.40 -16.59
CA ARG A 117 7.76 3.79 -17.04
C ARG A 117 6.72 4.23 -18.08
N LYS A 118 6.36 3.38 -19.03
CA LYS A 118 5.31 3.65 -20.04
C LYS A 118 3.92 3.73 -19.41
N ALA A 119 3.62 2.85 -18.45
CA ALA A 119 2.33 2.82 -17.76
C ALA A 119 2.14 4.00 -16.79
N TRP A 120 3.23 4.49 -16.18
CA TRP A 120 3.19 5.42 -15.06
C TRP A 120 2.39 6.72 -15.30
N PRO A 121 2.50 7.41 -16.45
CA PRO A 121 1.73 8.62 -16.73
C PRO A 121 0.21 8.44 -16.59
N ILE A 122 -0.28 7.22 -16.88
CA ILE A 122 -1.68 6.84 -16.74
C ILE A 122 -1.95 6.35 -15.32
N LEU A 123 -1.12 5.41 -14.85
CA LEU A 123 -1.29 4.71 -13.57
C LEU A 123 -1.34 5.66 -12.37
N LYS A 124 -0.53 6.73 -12.38
CA LYS A 124 -0.50 7.71 -11.28
C LYS A 124 -1.82 8.43 -11.03
N ASN A 125 -2.74 8.43 -12.01
CA ASN A 125 -4.07 9.03 -11.85
C ASN A 125 -5.01 8.15 -11.01
N PHE A 126 -4.68 6.86 -10.85
CA PHE A 126 -5.41 5.89 -10.04
C PHE A 126 -4.86 5.77 -8.63
N ILE A 127 -3.71 6.39 -8.36
CA ILE A 127 -3.02 6.36 -7.08
C ILE A 127 -3.19 7.72 -6.42
N THR A 128 -3.70 7.71 -5.18
CA THR A 128 -3.86 8.93 -4.38
C THR A 128 -2.52 9.67 -4.22
N ASP A 129 -2.57 10.99 -4.28
CA ASP A 129 -1.39 11.83 -4.06
C ASP A 129 -0.89 11.69 -2.61
N THR A 130 0.22 10.96 -2.48
CA THR A 130 0.81 10.51 -1.21
C THR A 130 2.33 10.51 -1.33
N ASN A 131 3.05 10.49 -0.21
CA ASN A 131 4.51 10.37 -0.21
C ASN A 131 4.97 9.08 -0.91
N TYR A 132 4.20 8.00 -0.81
CA TYR A 132 4.45 6.78 -1.59
C TYR A 132 4.36 6.99 -3.10
N ARG A 133 3.35 7.73 -3.59
CA ARG A 133 3.26 8.09 -5.01
C ARG A 133 4.48 8.90 -5.44
N LYS A 134 4.89 9.91 -4.67
CA LYS A 134 6.08 10.72 -4.95
C LYS A 134 7.36 9.87 -4.99
N LYS A 135 7.49 8.89 -4.09
CA LYS A 135 8.57 7.90 -4.08
C LYS A 135 8.60 7.06 -5.36
N ILE A 136 7.45 6.61 -5.87
CA ILE A 136 7.36 5.97 -7.19
C ILE A 136 7.77 6.95 -8.30
N GLU A 137 7.21 8.17 -8.33
CA GLU A 137 7.52 9.19 -9.36
C GLU A 137 9.02 9.46 -9.46
N LYS A 138 9.68 9.68 -8.32
CA LYS A 138 11.13 9.89 -8.28
C LYS A 138 11.89 8.67 -8.78
N THR A 139 11.48 7.46 -8.40
CA THR A 139 12.17 6.22 -8.83
C THR A 139 11.99 5.94 -10.33
N VAL A 140 10.79 6.15 -10.86
CA VAL A 140 10.49 6.04 -12.31
C VAL A 140 11.36 7.01 -13.11
N ALA A 141 11.53 8.24 -12.61
CA ALA A 141 12.36 9.26 -13.25
C ALA A 141 13.85 8.88 -13.29
N LEU A 142 14.37 8.18 -12.26
CA LEU A 142 15.76 7.70 -12.25
C LEU A 142 16.05 6.71 -13.38
N GLY A 143 15.08 5.86 -13.72
CA GLY A 143 15.24 4.94 -14.85
C GLY A 143 15.38 5.65 -16.19
N CYS A 144 14.94 6.91 -16.33
CA CYS A 144 15.07 7.69 -17.56
C CYS A 144 16.44 8.38 -17.72
N ALA A 145 17.29 8.35 -16.70
CA ALA A 145 18.66 8.85 -16.83
C ALA A 145 19.46 7.90 -17.74
N PRO A 146 20.24 8.41 -18.71
CA PRO A 146 21.16 7.56 -19.45
C PRO A 146 22.11 6.90 -18.44
N THR A 147 22.20 5.58 -18.47
CA THR A 147 23.26 4.85 -17.78
C THR A 147 24.58 5.28 -18.43
N GLU A 148 25.39 6.04 -17.69
CA GLU A 148 26.75 6.42 -18.09
C GLU A 148 27.64 5.20 -18.34
#